data_AF-A0A519RU46-F1
#
_entry.id   AF-A0A519RU46-F1
#
_cell.length_a   1.000
_cell.length_b   1.000
_cell.length_c   1.000
_cell.angle_alpha   90.00
_cell.angle_beta   90.00
_cell.angle_gamma   90.00
#
_symmetry.space_group_name_H-M   'P 1'
#
loop_
_entity.id
_entity.type
_entity.pdbx_description
1 polymer ?
#
loop_
_entity_poly.entity_id
_entity_poly.type
_entity_poly.pdbx_seq_one_letter_code
_entity_poly.pdbx_strand_id
1 'polypeptide(L)'
;MELATQAQVDDLRRFVPEHSVPETLALLAERFTGQVSFSTSFGLEDQILTHFIFENDLPIRVFTLDTGRNFQETYSTWNKTLLRYGKPIEVVFPQTASVEQLMREKGPNSFYESIANRKECCYIRKVEPLGRALAGQQAWITGIRAEQSQNRQT
;
A
#
# COMPACT_ATOMS: atom_id res chain seq x y z
N MET A 1 21.72 16.83 7.90
CA MET A 1 22.24 16.84 6.51
C MET A 1 21.51 15.72 5.80
N GLU A 2 20.53 16.05 4.96
CA GLU A 2 19.83 15.03 4.16
C GLU A 2 20.90 14.27 3.34
N LEU A 3 21.05 12.98 3.63
CA LEU A 3 21.80 12.10 2.75
C LEU A 3 21.08 12.11 1.40
N ALA A 4 21.83 12.15 0.30
CA ALA A 4 21.25 11.94 -1.02
C ALA A 4 20.44 10.63 -1.02
N THR A 5 19.28 10.59 -1.67
CA THR A 5 18.37 9.43 -1.67
C THR A 5 19.10 8.11 -1.93
N GLN A 6 20.08 8.12 -2.82
CA GLN A 6 20.91 6.95 -3.12
C GLN A 6 21.69 6.43 -1.90
N ALA A 7 22.29 7.32 -1.11
CA ALA A 7 23.02 6.94 0.10
C ALA A 7 22.09 6.39 1.19
N GLN A 8 20.86 6.93 1.30
CA GLN A 8 19.84 6.38 2.20
C GLN A 8 19.43 4.95 1.78
N VAL A 9 19.23 4.74 0.48
CA VAL A 9 18.90 3.41 -0.08
C VAL A 9 20.04 2.42 0.15
N ASP A 10 21.29 2.82 -0.10
CA ASP A 10 22.45 1.94 0.05
C ASP A 10 22.74 1.58 1.53
N ASP A 11 22.40 2.47 2.46
CA ASP A 11 22.44 2.16 3.89
C ASP A 11 21.33 1.16 4.28
N LEU A 12 20.09 1.39 3.86
CA LEU A 12 18.97 0.49 4.13
C LEU A 12 19.19 -0.91 3.54
N ARG A 13 19.78 -1.01 2.33
CA ARG A 13 20.14 -2.29 1.71
C ARG A 13 21.12 -3.12 2.52
N ARG A 14 21.99 -2.48 3.31
CA ARG A 14 22.92 -3.15 4.23
C ARG A 14 22.24 -3.52 5.53
N PHE A 15 21.31 -2.70 6.01
CA PHE A 15 20.63 -2.90 7.27
C PHE A 15 19.55 -4.00 7.23
N VAL A 16 18.65 -3.94 6.24
CA VAL A 16 17.44 -4.79 6.18
C VAL A 16 17.73 -6.30 6.23
N PRO A 17 18.76 -6.85 5.55
CA PRO A 17 19.05 -8.29 5.60
C PRO A 17 19.47 -8.81 6.98
N GLU A 18 20.03 -7.95 7.82
CA GLU A 18 20.61 -8.31 9.13
C GLU A 18 19.62 -8.15 10.29
N HIS A 19 18.42 -7.62 10.02
CA HIS A 19 17.44 -7.29 11.05
C HIS A 19 16.08 -7.95 10.78
N SER A 20 15.35 -8.20 11.86
CA SER A 20 13.97 -8.69 11.75
C SER A 20 13.05 -7.65 11.13
N VAL A 21 11.87 -8.09 10.69
CA VAL A 21 10.84 -7.20 10.13
C VAL A 21 10.41 -6.11 11.15
N PRO A 22 10.11 -6.43 12.43
CA PRO A 22 9.78 -5.39 13.42
C PRO A 22 10.90 -4.36 13.63
N GLU A 23 12.15 -4.79 13.73
CA GLU A 23 13.31 -3.90 13.87
C GLU A 23 13.46 -2.99 12.65
N THR A 24 13.27 -3.54 11.46
CA THR A 24 13.29 -2.79 10.20
C THR A 24 12.18 -1.73 10.17
N LEU A 25 10.95 -2.10 10.55
CA LEU A 25 9.82 -1.18 10.59
C LEU A 25 10.04 -0.05 11.62
N ALA A 26 10.55 -0.38 12.80
CA ALA A 26 10.87 0.60 13.84
C ALA A 26 11.96 1.59 13.37
N LEU A 27 13.02 1.09 12.74
CA LEU A 27 14.07 1.92 12.16
C LEU A 27 13.52 2.88 11.10
N LEU A 28 12.69 2.38 10.18
CA LEU A 28 12.08 3.23 9.15
C LEU A 28 11.22 4.34 9.79
N ALA A 29 10.43 4.00 10.80
CA ALA A 29 9.58 4.94 11.51
C ALA A 29 10.39 6.03 12.23
N GLU A 30 11.54 5.69 12.81
CA GLU A 30 12.46 6.65 13.44
C GLU A 30 13.09 7.57 12.39
N ARG A 31 13.67 7.00 11.32
CA ARG A 31 14.42 7.75 10.30
C ARG A 31 13.55 8.70 9.48
N PHE A 32 12.32 8.30 9.18
CA PHE A 32 11.39 9.07 8.38
C PHE A 32 10.16 9.44 9.22
N THR A 33 10.40 10.02 10.39
CA THR A 33 9.36 10.37 11.37
C THR A 33 8.18 11.10 10.70
N GLY A 34 6.98 10.51 10.80
CA GLY A 34 5.76 11.08 10.21
C GLY A 34 5.64 10.98 8.68
N GLN A 35 6.60 10.35 8.01
CA GLN A 35 6.69 10.25 6.55
C GLN A 35 6.86 8.80 6.05
N VAL A 36 6.54 7.83 6.90
CA VAL A 36 6.42 6.41 6.53
C VAL A 36 4.96 6.04 6.35
N SER A 37 4.67 5.39 5.23
CA SER A 37 3.35 4.83 4.96
C SER A 37 3.43 3.35 4.61
N PHE A 38 2.41 2.60 5.02
CA PHE A 38 2.19 1.21 4.64
C PHE A 38 0.82 1.10 3.96
N SER A 39 0.83 0.56 2.74
CA SER A 39 -0.41 0.27 2.01
C SER A 39 -0.78 -1.20 2.18
N THR A 40 -1.99 -1.49 2.64
CA THR A 40 -2.53 -2.85 2.77
C THR A 40 -3.64 -3.12 1.75
N SER A 41 -3.55 -4.28 1.11
CA SER A 41 -4.61 -4.91 0.32
C SER A 41 -5.32 -6.04 1.08
N PHE A 42 -4.99 -6.20 2.37
CA PHE A 42 -5.47 -7.27 3.24
C PHE A 42 -5.05 -8.69 2.82
N GLY A 43 -3.99 -8.80 2.01
CA GLY A 43 -3.31 -10.06 1.74
C GLY A 43 -2.59 -10.63 2.98
N LEU A 44 -2.13 -11.87 2.90
CA LEU A 44 -1.49 -12.56 4.02
C LEU A 44 -0.26 -11.81 4.55
N GLU A 45 0.59 -11.36 3.63
CA GLU A 45 1.81 -10.58 3.90
C GLU A 45 1.47 -9.23 4.51
N ASP A 46 0.44 -8.57 3.98
CA ASP A 46 -0.04 -7.30 4.49
C ASP A 46 -0.59 -7.46 5.92
N GLN A 47 -1.24 -8.58 6.24
CA GLN A 47 -1.71 -8.86 7.60
C GLN A 47 -0.56 -9.08 8.59
N ILE A 48 0.54 -9.69 8.16
CA ILE A 48 1.75 -9.84 8.99
C ILE A 48 2.39 -8.47 9.25
N LEU A 49 2.54 -7.63 8.22
CA LEU A 49 3.04 -6.26 8.39
C LEU A 49 2.11 -5.43 9.27
N THR A 50 0.79 -5.54 9.06
CA THR A 50 -0.22 -4.88 9.90
C THR A 50 -0.07 -5.32 11.37
N HIS A 51 0.12 -6.61 11.62
CA HIS A 51 0.33 -7.14 12.96
C HIS A 51 1.54 -6.50 13.63
N PHE A 52 2.70 -6.49 12.95
CA PHE A 52 3.90 -5.88 13.51
C PHE A 52 3.76 -4.38 13.74
N ILE A 53 3.11 -3.65 12.84
CA ILE A 53 2.89 -2.20 13.01
C ILE A 53 1.97 -1.93 14.20
N PHE A 54 0.83 -2.64 14.30
CA PHE A 54 -0.20 -2.33 15.29
C PHE A 54 0.11 -2.87 16.70
N GLU A 55 0.70 -4.06 16.85
CA GLU A 55 1.05 -4.60 18.17
C GLU A 55 2.22 -3.85 18.82
N ASN A 56 3.09 -3.23 18.01
CA ASN A 56 4.24 -2.47 18.52
C ASN A 56 4.00 -0.96 18.51
N ASP A 57 2.76 -0.51 18.22
CA ASP A 57 2.40 0.91 18.17
C ASP A 57 3.35 1.78 17.31
N LEU A 58 3.84 1.22 16.20
CA LEU A 58 4.79 1.93 15.36
C LEU A 58 4.11 3.14 14.70
N PRO A 59 4.74 4.32 14.68
CA PRO A 59 4.16 5.55 14.12
C PRO A 59 4.22 5.55 12.57
N ILE A 60 3.59 4.54 11.97
CA ILE A 60 3.52 4.31 10.53
C ILE A 60 2.07 4.52 10.09
N ARG A 61 1.86 5.36 9.07
CA ARG A 61 0.54 5.58 8.49
C ARG A 61 0.09 4.32 7.75
N VAL A 62 -1.01 3.70 8.18
CA VAL A 62 -1.59 2.52 7.52
C VAL A 62 -2.81 2.94 6.70
N PHE A 63 -2.80 2.64 5.40
CA PHE A 63 -3.90 2.96 4.50
C PHE A 63 -4.24 1.82 3.54
N THR A 64 -5.44 1.83 3.00
CA THR A 64 -5.88 0.93 1.94
C THR A 64 -6.43 1.72 0.74
N LEU A 65 -6.25 1.17 -0.45
CA LEU A 65 -6.89 1.66 -1.67
C LEU A 65 -8.19 0.89 -1.86
N ASP A 66 -9.31 1.50 -1.48
CA ASP A 66 -10.59 0.90 -1.80
C ASP A 66 -10.98 1.25 -3.24
N THR A 67 -10.80 0.29 -4.14
CA THR A 67 -11.09 0.46 -5.56
C THR A 67 -12.59 0.57 -5.86
N GLY A 68 -13.46 0.33 -4.86
CA GLY A 68 -14.91 0.19 -5.02
C GLY A 68 -15.32 -1.10 -5.72
N ARG A 69 -14.37 -2.03 -5.92
CA ARG A 69 -14.55 -3.31 -6.63
C ARG A 69 -13.85 -4.48 -5.92
N ASN A 70 -13.52 -4.30 -4.65
CA ASN A 70 -12.91 -5.36 -3.84
C ASN A 70 -13.91 -6.50 -3.59
N PHE A 71 -13.37 -7.70 -3.37
CA PHE A 71 -14.17 -8.85 -2.95
C PHE A 71 -14.77 -8.60 -1.56
N GLN A 72 -15.94 -9.19 -1.28
CA GLN A 72 -16.58 -9.07 0.04
C GLN A 72 -15.69 -9.64 1.16
N GLU A 73 -14.89 -10.66 0.85
CA GLU A 73 -13.90 -11.27 1.71
C GLU A 73 -12.79 -10.29 2.10
N THR A 74 -12.44 -9.33 1.23
CA THR A 74 -11.48 -8.26 1.53
C THR A 74 -12.05 -7.34 2.60
N TYR A 75 -13.30 -6.88 2.43
CA TYR A 75 -13.99 -6.06 3.44
C TYR A 75 -14.20 -6.82 4.76
N SER A 76 -14.49 -8.12 4.68
CA SER A 76 -14.64 -8.97 5.87
C SER A 76 -13.33 -9.12 6.63
N THR A 77 -12.21 -9.30 5.92
CA THR A 77 -10.87 -9.34 6.52
C THR A 77 -10.51 -8.01 7.13
N TRP A 78 -10.73 -6.90 6.41
CA TRP A 78 -10.51 -5.56 6.92
C TRP A 78 -11.28 -5.31 8.22
N ASN A 79 -12.58 -5.63 8.26
CA ASN A 79 -13.37 -5.48 9.48
C ASN A 79 -12.79 -6.30 10.65
N LYS A 80 -12.36 -7.55 10.40
CA LYS A 80 -11.69 -8.37 11.41
C LYS A 80 -10.37 -7.74 11.89
N THR A 81 -9.59 -7.14 10.99
CA THR A 81 -8.36 -6.40 11.34
C THR A 81 -8.68 -5.25 12.28
N LEU A 82 -9.69 -4.42 11.96
CA LEU A 82 -10.10 -3.29 12.81
C LEU A 82 -10.56 -3.77 14.20
N LEU A 83 -11.39 -4.83 14.24
CA LEU A 83 -11.89 -5.41 15.50
C LEU A 83 -10.77 -6.01 16.35
N ARG A 84 -9.76 -6.63 15.73
CA ARG A 84 -8.64 -7.24 16.44
C ARG A 84 -7.74 -6.21 17.10
N TYR A 85 -7.36 -5.16 16.37
CA TYR A 85 -6.32 -4.23 16.80
C TYR A 85 -6.87 -2.94 17.40
N GLY A 86 -8.13 -2.57 17.12
CA GLY A 86 -8.70 -1.29 17.55
C GLY A 86 -7.99 -0.07 16.96
N LYS A 87 -7.22 -0.26 15.86
CA LYS A 87 -6.46 0.79 15.18
C LYS A 87 -7.13 1.17 13.86
N PRO A 88 -7.14 2.47 13.49
CA PRO A 88 -7.72 2.90 12.23
C PRO A 88 -6.85 2.49 11.03
N ILE A 89 -7.49 2.26 9.89
CA ILE A 89 -6.85 2.14 8.58
C ILE A 89 -7.46 3.22 7.71
N GLU A 90 -6.63 4.12 7.18
CA GLU A 90 -7.11 5.19 6.30
C GLU A 90 -7.59 4.62 4.96
N VAL A 91 -8.64 5.21 4.41
CA VAL A 91 -9.23 4.80 3.13
C VAL A 91 -8.94 5.84 2.08
N VAL A 92 -8.33 5.42 0.97
CA VAL A 92 -8.12 6.29 -0.18
C VAL A 92 -8.97 5.76 -1.33
N PHE A 93 -9.99 6.53 -1.71
CA PHE A 93 -10.98 6.17 -2.72
C PHE A 93 -10.70 6.87 -4.07
N PRO A 94 -11.07 6.28 -5.22
CA PRO A 94 -10.98 6.92 -6.53
C PRO A 94 -11.77 8.23 -6.61
N GLN A 95 -11.33 9.15 -7.48
CA GLN A 95 -12.12 10.36 -7.77
C GLN A 95 -13.46 9.98 -8.40
N THR A 96 -14.56 10.43 -7.79
CA THR A 96 -15.93 10.14 -8.25
C THR A 96 -16.13 10.49 -9.72
N ALA A 97 -15.74 11.71 -10.13
CA ALA A 97 -15.92 12.17 -11.51
C ALA A 97 -15.23 11.27 -12.54
N SER A 98 -14.02 10.81 -12.25
CA SER A 98 -13.26 9.92 -13.14
C SER A 98 -13.91 8.54 -13.25
N VAL A 99 -14.42 8.00 -12.13
CA VAL A 99 -15.14 6.71 -12.14
C VAL A 99 -16.47 6.81 -12.88
N GLU A 100 -17.24 7.87 -12.66
CA GLU A 100 -18.50 8.11 -13.37
C GLU A 100 -18.30 8.22 -14.87
N GLN A 101 -17.27 8.96 -15.31
CA GLN A 101 -16.95 9.08 -16.72
C GLN A 101 -16.59 7.72 -17.34
N LEU A 102 -15.70 6.95 -16.71
CA LEU A 102 -15.32 5.61 -17.16
C LEU A 102 -16.56 4.71 -17.31
N MET A 103 -17.44 4.71 -16.31
CA MET A 103 -18.64 3.87 -16.29
C MET A 103 -19.67 4.29 -17.33
N ARG A 104 -19.87 5.60 -17.54
CA ARG A 104 -20.78 6.13 -18.55
C ARG A 104 -20.33 5.80 -19.97
N GLU A 105 -19.03 5.92 -20.24
CA GLU A 105 -18.49 5.78 -21.60
C GLU A 105 -18.18 4.32 -21.96
N LYS A 106 -17.68 3.53 -21.00
CA LYS A 106 -17.13 2.17 -21.26
C LYS A 106 -17.78 1.09 -20.41
N GLY A 107 -18.78 1.43 -19.60
CA GLY A 107 -19.44 0.50 -18.70
C GLY A 107 -18.58 0.06 -17.51
N PRO A 108 -19.10 -0.81 -16.64
CA PRO A 108 -18.43 -1.19 -15.40
C PRO A 108 -17.24 -2.15 -15.59
N ASN A 109 -17.09 -2.76 -16.77
CA ASN A 109 -16.25 -3.94 -16.99
C ASN A 109 -15.29 -3.82 -18.22
N SER A 110 -15.03 -2.60 -18.68
CA SER A 110 -14.18 -2.31 -19.86
C SER A 110 -12.79 -2.95 -19.82
N PHE A 111 -12.25 -3.22 -18.63
CA PHE A 111 -10.94 -3.84 -18.41
C PHE A 111 -10.81 -5.29 -18.90
N TYR A 112 -11.93 -5.95 -19.26
CA TYR A 112 -11.91 -7.25 -19.95
C TYR A 112 -11.72 -7.12 -21.46
N GLU A 113 -12.00 -5.95 -22.04
CA GLU A 113 -12.05 -5.76 -23.49
C GLU A 113 -10.66 -5.53 -24.10
N SER A 114 -9.77 -4.86 -23.37
CA SER A 114 -8.41 -4.59 -23.84
C SER A 114 -7.41 -4.32 -22.71
N ILE A 115 -6.12 -4.45 -23.03
CA ILE A 115 -5.03 -4.05 -22.12
C ILE A 115 -5.07 -2.54 -21.83
N ALA A 116 -5.42 -1.71 -22.83
CA ALA A 116 -5.53 -0.27 -22.68
C ALA A 116 -6.63 0.10 -21.66
N ASN A 117 -7.83 -0.47 -21.81
CA ASN A 117 -8.94 -0.25 -20.87
C ASN A 117 -8.62 -0.79 -19.47
N ARG A 118 -7.86 -1.90 -19.37
CA ARG A 118 -7.38 -2.40 -18.07
C ARG A 118 -6.43 -1.41 -17.41
N LYS A 119 -5.47 -0.86 -18.15
CA LYS A 119 -4.54 0.15 -17.63
C LYS A 119 -5.27 1.41 -17.20
N GLU A 120 -6.26 1.88 -17.96
CA GLU A 120 -7.11 3.03 -17.63
C GLU A 120 -7.93 2.79 -16.34
N CYS A 121 -8.62 1.65 -16.23
CA CYS A 121 -9.35 1.29 -15.01
C CYS A 121 -8.42 1.24 -13.79
N CYS A 122 -7.26 0.58 -13.93
CA CYS A 122 -6.23 0.55 -12.88
C CYS A 122 -5.70 1.96 -12.57
N TYR A 123 -5.52 2.81 -13.56
CA TYR A 123 -5.06 4.17 -13.34
C TYR A 123 -6.04 4.95 -12.47
N ILE A 124 -7.31 4.97 -12.87
CA ILE A 124 -8.39 5.68 -12.17
C ILE A 124 -8.62 5.10 -10.77
N ARG A 125 -8.67 3.77 -10.64
CA ARG A 125 -9.06 3.13 -9.38
C ARG A 125 -7.92 2.86 -8.41
N LYS A 126 -6.66 2.86 -8.89
CA LYS A 126 -5.50 2.44 -8.08
C LYS A 126 -4.33 3.40 -8.19
N VAL A 127 -3.85 3.72 -9.41
CA VAL A 127 -2.59 4.45 -9.57
C VAL A 127 -2.72 5.90 -9.14
N GLU A 128 -3.76 6.62 -9.59
CA GLU A 128 -4.00 8.00 -9.19
C GLU A 128 -4.27 8.12 -7.68
N PRO A 129 -5.15 7.31 -7.06
CA PRO A 129 -5.36 7.35 -5.61
C PRO A 129 -4.09 7.04 -4.81
N LEU A 130 -3.29 6.06 -5.26
CA LEU A 130 -1.99 5.75 -4.65
C LEU A 130 -1.05 6.95 -4.71
N GLY A 131 -0.95 7.62 -5.86
CA GLY A 131 -0.12 8.81 -6.02
C GLY A 131 -0.50 9.91 -5.03
N ARG A 132 -1.80 10.16 -4.83
CA ARG A 132 -2.26 11.10 -3.80
C ARG A 132 -1.90 10.62 -2.39
N ALA A 133 -2.06 9.34 -2.10
CA ALA A 133 -1.77 8.76 -0.79
C ALA A 133 -0.28 8.84 -0.43
N LEU A 134 0.61 8.77 -1.41
CA LEU A 134 2.05 8.80 -1.22
C LEU A 134 2.64 10.23 -1.25
N ALA A 135 1.85 11.25 -1.58
CA ALA A 135 2.31 12.62 -1.61
C ALA A 135 2.90 13.03 -0.25
N GLY A 136 4.15 13.49 -0.24
CA GLY A 136 4.87 13.91 0.97
C GLY A 136 5.43 12.76 1.84
N GLN A 137 5.26 11.50 1.44
CA GLN A 137 5.87 10.35 2.10
C GLN A 137 7.31 10.14 1.59
N GLN A 138 8.22 9.79 2.49
CA GLN A 138 9.62 9.46 2.16
C GLN A 138 9.85 7.95 2.05
N ALA A 139 9.05 7.14 2.75
CA ALA A 139 9.12 5.68 2.69
C ALA A 139 7.74 5.06 2.50
N TRP A 140 7.67 4.06 1.62
CA TRP A 140 6.46 3.30 1.32
C TRP A 140 6.70 1.80 1.49
N ILE A 141 5.98 1.20 2.42
CA ILE A 141 6.03 -0.23 2.73
C ILE A 141 4.88 -0.95 2.00
N THR A 142 5.17 -2.13 1.45
CA THR A 142 4.20 -3.01 0.78
C THR A 142 4.44 -4.47 1.16
N GLY A 143 3.41 -5.32 1.14
CA GLY A 143 3.55 -6.78 1.35
C GLY A 143 4.00 -7.58 0.13
N ILE A 144 4.85 -6.99 -0.73
CA ILE A 144 5.38 -7.69 -1.90
C ILE A 144 6.52 -8.62 -1.49
N ARG A 145 6.51 -9.86 -2.00
CA ARG A 145 7.62 -10.82 -1.90
C ARG A 145 8.19 -11.15 -3.27
N ALA A 146 9.48 -11.47 -3.29
CA ALA A 146 10.20 -11.88 -4.50
C ALA A 146 9.56 -13.10 -5.20
N GLU A 147 9.04 -14.04 -4.42
CA GLU A 147 8.44 -15.29 -4.92
C GLU A 147 7.09 -15.11 -5.63
N GLN A 148 6.44 -13.95 -5.52
CA GLN A 148 5.07 -13.75 -6.04
C GLN A 148 5.00 -13.64 -7.57
N SER A 149 6.09 -13.30 -8.27
CA SER A 149 6.15 -13.33 -9.74
C SER A 149 7.59 -13.21 -10.25
N GLN A 150 7.86 -13.62 -11.49
CA GLN A 150 9.18 -13.43 -12.12
C GLN A 150 9.62 -11.95 -12.11
N ASN A 151 8.70 -10.99 -12.29
CA ASN A 151 8.99 -9.56 -12.25
C ASN A 151 9.25 -8.99 -10.83
N ARG A 152 9.34 -9.84 -9.80
CA ARG A 152 9.59 -9.43 -8.40
C ARG A 152 10.89 -9.99 -7.84
N GLN A 153 11.64 -10.76 -8.63
CA GLN A 153 12.89 -11.38 -8.18
C GLN A 153 14.08 -10.41 -8.12
N THR A 154 13.99 -9.24 -8.76
CA THR A 154 15.08 -8.24 -8.87
C THR A 154 14.54 -6.83 -8.83
#